data_AF-A0A1N6ZBY3-F1
#
_entry.id   AF-A0A1N6ZBY3-F1
#
_cell.length_a   1.000
_cell.length_b   1.000
_cell.length_c   1.000
_cell.angle_alpha   90.00
_cell.angle_beta   90.00
_cell.angle_gamma   90.00
#
_symmetry.space_group_name_H-M   'P 1'
#
loop_
_entity.id
_entity.type
_entity.pdbx_description
1 polymer ?
#
loop_
_entity_poly.entity_id
_entity_poly.type
_entity_poly.pdbx_seq_one_letter_code
_entity_poly.pdbx_strand_id
1 'polypeptide(L)' 'MTCRNCGHSDSFVLLLDIAAHVASDIEPLDWSLVVQCPACESTDIAAEPTSLLARAHGSTTES' A
#
# COMPACT_ATOMS: atom_id res chain seq x y z
N MET A 1 12.36 -5.20 -1.89
CA MET A 1 11.51 -4.79 -0.76
C MET A 1 11.62 -5.88 0.28
N THR A 2 11.64 -5.55 1.58
CA THR A 2 11.80 -6.55 2.64
C THR A 2 10.91 -6.18 3.82
N CYS A 3 10.19 -7.17 4.36
CA CYS A 3 9.45 -7.03 5.60
C CYS A 3 10.45 -7.03 6.77
N ARG A 4 10.45 -5.96 7.57
CA ARG A 4 11.33 -5.87 8.74
C ARG A 4 10.90 -6.76 9.89
N ASN A 5 9.65 -7.22 9.89
CA ASN A 5 9.10 -8.12 10.91
C ASN A 5 9.48 -9.59 10.69
N CYS A 6 9.21 -10.16 9.51
CA CYS A 6 9.43 -11.60 9.25
C CYS A 6 10.54 -11.92 8.24
N GLY A 7 11.17 -10.90 7.64
CA GLY A 7 12.24 -11.07 6.65
C GLY A 7 11.77 -11.48 5.24
N HIS A 8 10.47 -11.68 5.02
CA HIS A 8 9.91 -11.93 3.67
C HIS A 8 10.35 -10.85 2.69
N SER A 9 10.73 -11.22 1.46
CA SER A 9 11.34 -10.28 0.49
C SER A 9 10.92 -10.49 -0.96
N ASP A 10 9.94 -11.36 -1.21
CA ASP A 10 9.52 -11.73 -2.56
C ASP A 10 8.46 -10.75 -3.10
N SER A 11 7.18 -11.04 -2.84
CA SER A 11 6.05 -10.21 -3.24
C SER A 11 5.35 -9.54 -2.06
N PHE A 12 4.71 -8.40 -2.33
CA PHE A 12 4.00 -7.59 -1.33
C PHE A 12 2.68 -7.10 -1.91
N VAL A 13 1.73 -6.79 -1.03
CA VAL A 13 0.43 -6.24 -1.40
C VAL A 13 0.47 -4.73 -1.20
N LEU A 14 0.10 -3.97 -2.22
CA LEU A 14 -0.15 -2.54 -2.10
C LEU A 14 -1.63 -2.34 -1.73
N LEU A 15 -1.87 -1.73 -0.58
CA LEU A 15 -3.19 -1.46 -0.03
C LEU A 15 -3.49 0.04 -0.08
N LEU A 16 -4.77 0.37 -0.32
CA LEU A 16 -5.34 1.69 -0.13
C LEU A 16 -6.11 1.67 1.19
N ASP A 17 -5.62 2.40 2.18
CA ASP A 17 -6.30 2.59 3.45
C ASP A 17 -7.18 3.83 3.36
N ILE A 18 -8.45 3.70 3.76
CA ILE A 18 -9.48 4.72 3.61
C ILE A 18 -10.16 4.91 4.96
N ALA A 19 -10.06 6.14 5.49
CA ALA A 19 -10.74 6.55 6.70
C ALA A 19 -11.79 7.62 6.36
N ALA A 20 -13.05 7.30 6.67
CA ALA A 20 -14.18 8.19 6.45
C ALA A 20 -14.86 8.52 7.78
N HIS A 21 -15.05 9.82 8.05
CA HIS A 21 -15.93 10.27 9.13
C HIS A 21 -17.37 10.27 8.62
N VAL A 22 -18.25 9.52 9.29
CA VAL A 22 -19.68 9.48 8.95
C VAL A 22 -20.39 10.58 9.73
N ALA A 23 -20.45 11.79 9.15
CA ALA A 23 -21.14 12.96 9.70
C ALA A 23 -22.21 13.48 8.71
N SER A 24 -23.02 14.45 9.16
CA SER A 24 -24.07 15.08 8.34
C SER A 24 -23.52 15.89 7.16
N ASP A 25 -22.29 16.39 7.31
CA ASP A 25 -21.56 17.16 6.31
C ASP A 25 -20.52 16.26 5.62
N ILE A 26 -20.27 16.51 4.33
CA ILE A 26 -19.27 15.77 3.55
C ILE A 26 -17.89 16.34 3.87
N GLU A 27 -17.18 15.70 4.80
CA GLU A 27 -15.75 15.92 5.01
C GLU A 27 -14.94 15.25 3.89
N PRO A 28 -13.77 15.80 3.51
CA PRO A 28 -12.87 15.13 2.57
C PRO A 28 -12.45 13.76 3.11
N LEU A 29 -12.43 12.77 2.21
CA LEU A 29 -12.01 11.40 2.51
C LEU A 29 -10.50 11.39 2.83
N ASP A 30 -10.14 10.91 4.02
CA ASP A 30 -8.74 10.66 4.35
C ASP A 30 -8.33 9.30 3.79
N TRP A 31 -7.23 9.27 3.05
CA TRP A 31 -6.73 8.05 2.43
C TRP A 31 -5.21 8.04 2.39
N SER A 32 -4.65 6.85 2.50
CA SER A 32 -3.21 6.63 2.43
C SER A 32 -2.87 5.31 1.74
N LEU A 33 -1.64 5.18 1.27
CA LEU A 33 -1.13 3.93 0.70
C LEU A 33 -0.26 3.22 1.72
N VAL A 34 -0.43 1.91 1.81
CA VAL A 34 0.34 1.05 2.71
C VAL A 34 0.81 -0.19 1.95
N VAL A 35 1.96 -0.72 2.33
CA VAL A 35 2.48 -1.98 1.79
C VAL A 35 2.35 -3.03 2.87
N GLN A 36 1.74 -4.17 2.56
CA GLN A 36 1.54 -5.27 3.49
C GLN A 36 2.35 -6.50 3.08
N CYS A 37 2.98 -7.14 4.06
CA CYS A 37 3.60 -8.45 3.90
C CYS A 37 2.53 -9.55 3.86
N PRO A 38 2.46 -10.37 2.80
CA PRO A 38 1.49 -11.46 2.73
C PRO A 38 1.78 -12.61 3.70
N ALA A 39 3.01 -12.71 4.22
CA ALA A 39 3.42 -13.80 5.11
C ALA A 39 3.08 -13.55 6.58
N CYS A 40 2.98 -12.29 7.01
CA CYS A 40 2.76 -11.95 8.43
C CYS A 40 1.84 -10.73 8.66
N GLU A 41 1.22 -10.20 7.60
CA GLU A 41 0.27 -9.08 7.63
C GLU A 41 0.85 -7.74 8.14
N SER A 42 2.14 -7.70 8.46
CA SER A 42 2.85 -6.49 8.89
C SER A 42 2.93 -5.45 7.78
N THR A 43 2.81 -4.18 8.15
CA THR A 43 3.03 -3.02 7.28
C THR A 43 4.42 -2.39 7.43
N ASP A 44 5.30 -2.95 8.27
CA ASP A 44 6.68 -2.47 8.44
C ASP A 44 7.59 -3.00 7.31
N ILE A 45 7.43 -2.40 6.14
CA ILE A 45 8.11 -2.78 4.91
C ILE A 45 9.12 -1.69 4.53
N ALA A 46 10.35 -2.09 4.20
CA ALA A 46 11.36 -1.19 3.63
C ALA A 46 11.03 -0.86 2.15
N ALA A 47 9.93 -0.15 1.92
CA ALA A 47 9.45 0.27 0.61
C ALA A 47 8.62 1.56 0.71
N GLU A 48 8.66 2.38 -0.35
CA GLU A 48 7.84 3.60 -0.45
C GLU A 48 6.56 3.28 -1.25
N PRO A 49 5.36 3.31 -0.65
CA PRO A 49 4.12 2.87 -1.30
C PRO A 49 3.81 3.61 -2.61
N THR A 50 4.08 4.92 -2.68
CA THR A 50 3.76 5.74 -3.86
C THR A 50 4.65 5.37 -5.04
N SER A 51 5.92 5.06 -4.77
CA SER A 51 6.86 4.59 -5.78
C SER A 51 6.42 3.24 -6.38
N LEU A 52 5.80 2.38 -5.58
CA LEU A 52 5.25 1.10 -6.07
C LEU A 52 4.01 1.30 -6.93
N LEU A 53 3.13 2.21 -6.55
CA LEU A 53 1.96 2.56 -7.35
C LEU A 53 2.38 3.11 -8.73
N ALA A 54 3.33 4.06 -8.75
CA ALA A 54 3.85 4.63 -9.98
C ALA A 54 4.45 3.56 -10.91
N ARG A 55 5.17 2.58 -10.35
CA ARG A 55 5.70 1.44 -11.10
C ARG A 55 4.60 0.56 -11.68
N ALA A 56 3.56 0.25 -10.91
CA ALA A 56 2.43 -0.54 -11.37
C ALA A 56 1.72 0.13 -12.56
N HIS A 57 1.56 1.46 -12.53
CA HIS A 57 1.00 2.22 -13.65
C HIS A 57 1.94 2.28 -14.85
N GLY A 58 3.24 2.48 -14.64
CA GLY A 58 4.26 2.52 -15.70
C GLY A 58 4.51 1.17 -16.38
N SER A 59 4.06 0.06 -15.79
CA SER A 59 4.07 -1.27 -16.42
C SER A 59 2.88 -1.51 -17.36
N THR A 60 1.98 -0.53 -17.56
CA THR A 60 0.84 -0.63 -18.51
C THR A 60 1.25 -0.27 -19.95
N THR A 61 2.38 -0.78 -20.42
CA THR A 61 2.71 -0.83 -21.86
C THR A 61 3.22 -2.22 -22.18
N GLU A 62 2.65 -2.79 -23.25
CA GLU A 62 2.90 -4.10 -23.87
C GLU A 62 2.00 -5.27 -23.39
N SER A 63 0.81 -5.35 -24.01
CA SER A 63 0.43 -6.45 -24.91
C SER A 63 -0.66 -6.00 -25.88
#